data_AF-A0A086YT77-F1
#
_entry.id   AF-A0A086YT77-F1
#
_cell.length_a   1.000
_cell.length_b   1.000
_cell.length_c   1.000
_cell.angle_alpha   90.00
_cell.angle_beta   90.00
_cell.angle_gamma   90.00
#
_symmetry.space_group_name_H-M   'P 1'
#
loop_
_entity.id
_entity.type
_entity.pdbx_description
1 polymer ?
#
loop_
_entity_poly.entity_id
_entity_poly.type
_entity_poly.pdbx_seq_one_letter_code
_entity_poly.pdbx_strand_id
1 'polypeptide(L)'
;MQFEYYALRRAELSNVFRELDQAAITLDQAKDKQIREEAKNLMERAAHEALKIDPHLSYLWFWARKEEAEKEESERTSEIANSIRHIWHKGQQTRSIPDAFQLSPDVSAVKYMPPLSFMLCIRFKLQKPYISKDERDFYLLDNPIRKEKIFQAPMVAATSWKGALRAALWQLGYKENNEIAIRLLGNPRDSDKHRAGRLYFYPTFFDKIGLEVLNPHSRETGVGERGPILMECVPEGVGTLLLLYVPFGPVKQKENERRAEVAQDLEALAEGVQAMLTTYGFGGKISSGFGTAYDKLAGESKLALRAELPDEATPATTSPETGQPTPALPRYLVSTTQLHPDFCQPDGGLKLEAQYQVLVESRGQKYTKNDRQLYAKAKSWWAREGQQPAEAAIQKSESEADPAAIETLSVSEWTFSSLSEMRALAQSVAARLREVSEA
;
A
#
# COMPACT_ATOMS: atom_id res chain seq x y z
N MET A 1 -14.05 -12.54 -31.10
CA MET A 1 -14.02 -11.34 -30.24
C MET A 1 -12.71 -10.53 -30.29
N GLN A 2 -11.50 -11.09 -30.08
CA GLN A 2 -10.26 -10.28 -30.19
C GLN A 2 -9.96 -9.76 -31.62
N PHE A 3 -10.26 -10.54 -32.66
CA PHE A 3 -10.12 -10.07 -34.05
C PHE A 3 -11.03 -8.87 -34.37
N GLU A 4 -12.25 -8.87 -33.82
CA GLU A 4 -13.20 -7.77 -33.98
C GLU A 4 -12.74 -6.51 -33.23
N TYR A 5 -12.06 -6.68 -32.08
CA TYR A 5 -11.50 -5.56 -31.32
C TYR A 5 -10.43 -4.80 -32.12
N TYR A 6 -9.40 -5.48 -32.65
CA TYR A 6 -8.35 -4.79 -33.40
C TYR A 6 -8.83 -4.25 -34.75
N ALA A 7 -9.80 -4.89 -35.39
CA ALA A 7 -10.45 -4.36 -36.58
C ALA A 7 -11.19 -3.04 -36.27
N LEU A 8 -11.91 -2.98 -35.16
CA LEU A 8 -12.55 -1.76 -34.67
C LEU A 8 -11.52 -0.67 -34.35
N ARG A 9 -10.47 -0.99 -33.59
CA ARG A 9 -9.39 -0.03 -33.27
C ARG A 9 -8.71 0.51 -34.52
N ARG A 10 -8.47 -0.33 -35.52
CA ARG A 10 -7.93 0.10 -36.82
C ARG A 10 -8.86 1.09 -37.51
N ALA A 11 -10.17 0.86 -37.49
CA ALA A 11 -11.13 1.80 -38.07
C ALA A 11 -11.12 3.15 -37.34
N GLU A 12 -11.03 3.14 -36.01
CA GLU A 12 -10.90 4.35 -35.18
C GLU A 12 -9.58 5.11 -35.47
N LEU A 13 -8.49 4.39 -35.71
CA LEU A 13 -7.16 4.95 -36.02
C LEU A 13 -7.04 5.52 -37.44
N SER A 14 -7.95 5.19 -38.35
CA SER A 14 -7.83 5.52 -39.77
C SER A 14 -7.61 7.02 -40.06
N ASN A 15 -8.35 7.90 -39.37
CA ASN A 15 -8.18 9.34 -39.50
C ASN A 15 -6.85 9.82 -38.91
N VAL A 16 -6.46 9.28 -37.76
CA VAL A 16 -5.21 9.64 -37.08
C VAL A 16 -4.00 9.20 -37.90
N PHE A 17 -4.05 8.02 -38.52
CA PHE A 17 -3.00 7.55 -39.42
C PHE A 17 -2.82 8.46 -40.64
N ARG A 18 -3.93 8.93 -41.22
CA ARG A 18 -3.88 9.89 -42.33
C ARG A 18 -3.29 11.23 -41.90
N GLU A 19 -3.60 11.70 -40.69
CA GLU A 19 -2.99 12.92 -40.13
C GLU A 19 -1.49 12.77 -39.90
N LEU A 20 -1.05 11.62 -39.37
CA LEU A 20 0.37 11.29 -39.20
C LEU A 20 1.11 11.25 -40.53
N ASP A 21 0.55 10.59 -41.54
CA ASP A 21 1.12 10.54 -42.89
C ASP A 21 1.22 11.96 -43.49
N GLN A 22 0.17 12.78 -43.38
CA GLN A 22 0.20 14.16 -43.90
C GLN A 22 1.21 15.05 -43.17
N ALA A 23 1.33 14.91 -41.85
CA ALA A 23 2.31 15.63 -41.05
C ALA A 23 3.74 15.25 -41.44
N ALA A 24 4.01 13.96 -41.64
CA ALA A 24 5.32 13.47 -42.09
C ALA A 24 5.68 13.95 -43.50
N ILE A 25 4.72 13.93 -44.44
CA ILE A 25 4.92 14.49 -45.80
C ILE A 25 5.24 15.98 -45.74
N THR A 26 4.50 16.73 -44.92
CA THR A 26 4.71 18.17 -44.77
C THR A 26 6.08 18.46 -44.15
N LEU A 27 6.50 17.65 -43.18
CA LEU A 27 7.79 17.76 -42.51
C LEU A 27 8.97 17.55 -43.47
N ASP A 28 8.84 16.59 -44.38
CA ASP A 28 9.84 16.25 -45.38
C ASP A 28 9.96 17.32 -46.48
N GLN A 29 8.83 17.88 -46.91
CA GLN A 29 8.77 18.88 -47.98
C GLN A 29 9.04 20.32 -47.51
N ALA A 30 8.93 20.60 -46.20
CA ALA A 30 9.07 21.95 -45.65
C ALA A 30 10.52 22.46 -45.72
N LYS A 31 10.73 23.52 -46.51
CA LYS A 31 11.98 24.30 -46.52
C LYS A 31 11.99 25.41 -45.45
N ASP A 32 10.80 25.90 -45.09
CA ASP A 32 10.63 26.92 -44.06
C ASP A 32 10.70 26.30 -42.66
N LYS A 33 11.45 26.94 -41.76
CA LYS A 33 11.62 26.50 -40.38
C LYS A 33 10.30 26.49 -39.60
N GLN A 34 9.42 27.47 -39.83
CA GLN A 34 8.14 27.58 -39.14
C GLN A 34 7.19 26.45 -39.54
N ILE A 35 7.05 26.19 -40.85
CA ILE A 35 6.21 25.10 -41.36
C ILE A 35 6.71 23.74 -40.86
N ARG A 36 8.04 23.57 -40.79
CA ARG A 36 8.66 22.35 -40.27
C ARG A 36 8.32 22.12 -38.80
N GLU A 37 8.33 23.19 -37.99
CA GLU A 37 7.99 23.12 -36.57
C GLU A 37 6.49 22.84 -36.36
N GLU A 38 5.62 23.48 -37.14
CA GLU A 38 4.18 23.21 -37.13
C GLU A 38 3.87 21.75 -37.50
N ALA A 39 4.56 21.19 -38.50
CA ALA A 39 4.43 19.80 -38.91
C ALA A 39 4.88 18.83 -37.80
N LYS A 40 5.99 19.11 -37.10
CA LYS A 40 6.42 18.32 -35.94
C LYS A 40 5.37 18.33 -34.83
N ASN A 41 4.88 19.50 -34.47
CA ASN A 41 3.85 19.66 -33.43
C ASN A 41 2.53 18.98 -33.81
N LEU A 42 2.18 18.95 -35.09
CA LEU A 42 1.04 18.18 -35.58
C LEU A 42 1.29 16.68 -35.46
N MET A 43 2.46 16.20 -35.87
CA MET A 43 2.83 14.79 -35.79
C MET A 43 2.84 14.28 -34.33
N GLU A 44 3.40 15.06 -33.39
CA GLU A 44 3.42 14.71 -31.97
C GLU A 44 2.00 14.63 -31.39
N ARG A 45 1.13 15.59 -31.72
CA ARG A 45 -0.29 15.57 -31.31
C ARG A 45 -1.04 14.36 -31.87
N ALA A 46 -0.90 14.08 -33.16
CA ALA A 46 -1.55 12.93 -33.79
C ALA A 46 -1.03 11.61 -33.21
N ALA A 47 0.27 11.53 -32.88
CA ALA A 47 0.83 10.35 -32.23
C ALA A 47 0.28 10.16 -30.81
N HIS A 48 0.08 11.25 -30.04
CA HIS A 48 -0.61 11.19 -28.75
C HIS A 48 -2.04 10.65 -28.87
N GLU A 49 -2.81 11.10 -29.86
CA GLU A 49 -4.17 10.60 -30.10
C GLU A 49 -4.17 9.13 -30.53
N ALA A 50 -3.19 8.70 -31.35
CA ALA A 50 -3.05 7.31 -31.75
C ALA A 50 -2.83 6.39 -30.53
N LEU A 51 -1.94 6.77 -29.61
CA LEU A 51 -1.68 6.03 -28.38
C LEU A 51 -2.91 5.94 -27.47
N LYS A 52 -3.76 6.97 -27.41
CA LYS A 52 -5.02 6.93 -26.64
C LYS A 52 -5.99 5.87 -27.14
N ILE A 53 -6.01 5.63 -28.45
CA ILE A 53 -6.89 4.63 -29.06
C ILE A 53 -6.32 3.22 -28.85
N ASP A 54 -5.12 2.96 -29.36
CA ASP A 54 -4.42 1.69 -29.14
C ASP A 54 -2.91 1.85 -29.41
N PRO A 55 -2.05 1.76 -28.39
CA PRO A 55 -0.63 2.06 -28.54
C PRO A 55 0.12 0.99 -29.35
N HIS A 56 -0.26 -0.28 -29.19
CA HIS A 56 0.38 -1.41 -29.86
C HIS A 56 0.12 -1.37 -31.36
N LEU A 57 -1.15 -1.26 -31.75
CA LEU A 57 -1.54 -1.23 -33.15
C LEU A 57 -0.97 0.00 -33.85
N SER A 58 -0.95 1.15 -33.17
CA SER A 58 -0.39 2.39 -33.72
C SER A 58 1.09 2.26 -34.08
N TYR A 59 1.90 1.69 -33.19
CA TYR A 59 3.32 1.49 -33.46
C TYR A 59 3.56 0.40 -34.52
N LEU A 60 2.93 -0.76 -34.36
CA LEU A 60 3.18 -1.91 -35.24
C LEU A 60 2.70 -1.68 -36.67
N TRP A 61 1.66 -0.87 -36.87
CA TRP A 61 1.18 -0.50 -38.20
C TRP A 61 2.28 0.19 -39.04
N PHE A 62 2.89 1.24 -38.50
CA PHE A 62 3.95 1.96 -39.19
C PHE A 62 5.27 1.18 -39.23
N TRP A 63 5.52 0.32 -38.24
CA TRP A 63 6.67 -0.58 -38.25
C TRP A 63 6.57 -1.64 -39.35
N ALA A 64 5.40 -2.27 -39.53
CA ALA A 64 5.18 -3.23 -40.61
C ALA A 64 5.26 -2.57 -42.00
N ARG A 65 4.64 -1.39 -42.17
CA ARG A 65 4.74 -0.63 -43.43
C ARG A 65 6.18 -0.28 -43.79
N LYS A 66 7.02 0.03 -42.80
CA LYS A 66 8.44 0.30 -43.01
C LYS A 66 9.18 -0.89 -43.63
N GLU A 67 8.85 -2.12 -43.22
CA GLU A 67 9.47 -3.35 -43.73
C GLU A 67 9.04 -3.67 -45.17
N GLU A 68 7.83 -3.27 -45.55
CA GLU A 68 7.25 -3.52 -46.88
C GLU A 68 7.54 -2.41 -47.91
N ALA A 69 7.91 -1.20 -47.45
CA ALA A 69 7.99 0.00 -48.26
C ALA A 69 9.32 0.19 -49.04
N GLU A 70 9.24 0.92 -50.15
CA GLU A 70 10.40 1.46 -50.86
C GLU A 70 11.12 2.55 -50.04
N LYS A 71 12.35 2.90 -50.44
CA LYS A 71 13.29 3.69 -49.61
C LYS A 71 12.69 5.00 -49.04
N GLU A 72 12.03 5.82 -49.85
CA GLU A 72 11.45 7.10 -49.40
C GLU A 72 10.21 6.93 -48.49
N GLU A 73 9.37 5.92 -48.72
CA GLU A 73 8.25 5.61 -47.83
C GLU A 73 8.73 4.94 -46.53
N SER A 74 9.79 4.15 -46.59
CA SER A 74 10.43 3.53 -45.42
C SER A 74 11.00 4.58 -44.46
N GLU A 75 11.65 5.63 -44.98
CA GLU A 75 12.16 6.75 -44.16
C GLU A 75 11.00 7.48 -43.45
N ARG A 76 9.94 7.84 -44.18
CA ARG A 76 8.76 8.54 -43.62
C ARG A 76 8.04 7.72 -42.56
N THR A 77 7.75 6.45 -42.84
CA THR A 77 7.08 5.56 -41.88
C THR A 77 7.95 5.26 -40.66
N SER A 78 9.27 5.20 -40.82
CA SER A 78 10.21 5.09 -39.71
C SER A 78 10.18 6.32 -38.80
N GLU A 79 10.07 7.53 -39.36
CA GLU A 79 9.95 8.76 -38.57
C GLU A 79 8.66 8.77 -37.74
N ILE A 80 7.53 8.36 -38.34
CA ILE A 80 6.25 8.25 -37.65
C ILE A 80 6.33 7.21 -36.52
N ALA A 81 6.83 6.00 -36.81
CA ALA A 81 6.98 4.93 -35.82
C ALA A 81 7.88 5.37 -34.65
N ASN A 82 8.96 6.10 -34.93
CA ASN A 82 9.85 6.66 -33.92
C ASN A 82 9.15 7.71 -33.05
N SER A 83 8.32 8.58 -33.64
CA SER A 83 7.53 9.56 -32.91
C SER A 83 6.55 8.89 -31.94
N ILE A 84 5.78 7.92 -32.42
CA ILE A 84 4.84 7.12 -31.59
C ILE A 84 5.60 6.44 -30.45
N ARG A 85 6.72 5.76 -30.77
CA ARG A 85 7.55 5.06 -29.79
C ARG A 85 8.11 6.02 -28.73
N HIS A 86 8.60 7.18 -29.13
CA HIS A 86 9.18 8.17 -28.21
C HIS A 86 8.16 8.61 -27.16
N ILE A 87 6.92 8.84 -27.57
CA ILE A 87 5.83 9.22 -26.67
C ILE A 87 5.44 8.02 -25.79
N TRP A 88 5.30 6.83 -26.36
CA TRP A 88 4.93 5.63 -25.62
C TRP A 88 5.96 5.25 -24.55
N HIS A 89 7.25 5.42 -24.84
CA HIS A 89 8.35 5.22 -23.88
C HIS A 89 8.19 6.10 -22.63
N LYS A 90 7.69 7.34 -22.76
CA LYS A 90 7.45 8.24 -21.61
C LYS A 90 6.32 7.76 -20.69
N GLY A 91 5.54 6.78 -21.15
CA GLY A 91 4.44 6.21 -20.40
C GLY A 91 3.11 6.88 -20.72
N GLN A 92 2.08 6.04 -20.77
CA GLN A 92 0.69 6.43 -20.92
C GLN A 92 -0.08 6.09 -19.65
N GLN A 93 -0.98 6.99 -19.26
CA GLN A 93 -1.88 6.75 -18.14
C GLN A 93 -2.80 5.57 -18.44
N THR A 94 -2.85 4.61 -17.53
CA THR A 94 -3.76 3.47 -17.58
C THR A 94 -5.06 3.79 -16.84
N ARG A 95 -6.04 2.89 -16.93
CA ARG A 95 -7.27 3.03 -16.16
C ARG A 95 -6.95 2.89 -14.68
N SER A 96 -7.37 3.87 -13.89
CA SER A 96 -7.29 3.80 -12.44
C SER A 96 -8.26 2.74 -11.91
N ILE A 97 -7.79 1.91 -10.99
CA ILE A 97 -8.67 1.03 -10.22
C ILE A 97 -9.46 1.90 -9.23
N PRO A 98 -10.80 1.86 -9.23
CA PRO A 98 -11.58 2.64 -8.27
C PRO A 98 -11.33 2.20 -6.82
N ASP A 99 -11.17 3.16 -5.91
CA ASP A 99 -10.94 2.88 -4.48
C ASP A 99 -12.07 2.06 -3.83
N ALA A 100 -13.27 2.10 -4.42
CA ALA A 100 -14.44 1.33 -3.99
C ALA A 100 -14.20 -0.19 -3.92
N PHE A 101 -13.23 -0.73 -4.67
CA PHE A 101 -12.91 -2.16 -4.64
C PHE A 101 -12.07 -2.58 -3.43
N GLN A 102 -11.43 -1.62 -2.74
CA GLN A 102 -10.62 -1.89 -1.54
C GLN A 102 -9.66 -3.09 -1.70
N LEU A 103 -8.96 -3.17 -2.84
CA LEU A 103 -8.09 -4.31 -3.18
C LEU A 103 -6.91 -4.49 -2.22
N SER A 104 -6.64 -3.50 -1.37
CA SER A 104 -5.62 -3.55 -0.33
C SER A 104 -6.20 -2.96 0.96
N PRO A 105 -5.98 -3.62 2.11
CA PRO A 105 -6.46 -3.11 3.39
C PRO A 105 -5.67 -1.87 3.82
N ASP A 106 -6.33 -1.01 4.58
CA ASP A 106 -5.66 0.07 5.28
C ASP A 106 -4.79 -0.47 6.43
N VAL A 107 -3.71 0.24 6.75
CA VAL A 107 -2.75 -0.16 7.80
C VAL A 107 -3.43 -0.27 9.18
N SER A 108 -4.48 0.51 9.43
CA SER A 108 -5.28 0.42 10.67
C SER A 108 -6.00 -0.92 10.84
N ALA A 109 -6.13 -1.73 9.79
CA ALA A 109 -6.71 -3.08 9.87
C ALA A 109 -5.92 -4.02 10.79
N VAL A 110 -4.65 -3.70 11.10
CA VAL A 110 -3.83 -4.46 12.05
C VAL A 110 -4.48 -4.60 13.43
N LYS A 111 -5.37 -3.66 13.82
CA LYS A 111 -6.11 -3.73 15.09
C LYS A 111 -7.01 -4.97 15.22
N TYR A 112 -7.37 -5.57 14.09
CA TYR A 112 -8.18 -6.79 14.04
C TYR A 112 -7.33 -8.07 13.93
N MET A 113 -6.01 -7.96 13.79
CA MET A 113 -5.08 -9.09 13.65
C MET A 113 -4.61 -9.59 15.02
N PRO A 114 -4.16 -10.84 15.21
CA PRO A 114 -3.67 -11.33 16.50
C PRO A 114 -2.59 -10.44 17.15
N PRO A 115 -2.39 -10.52 18.48
CA PRO A 115 -1.30 -9.82 19.15
C PRO A 115 0.05 -10.06 18.48
N LEU A 116 0.91 -9.04 18.49
CA LEU A 116 2.22 -8.99 17.84
C LEU A 116 2.19 -9.04 16.29
N SER A 117 1.01 -8.98 15.66
CA SER A 117 0.90 -8.73 14.22
C SER A 117 1.32 -7.31 13.86
N PHE A 118 1.94 -7.15 12.70
CA PHE A 118 2.26 -5.84 12.14
C PHE A 118 1.93 -5.74 10.65
N MET A 119 1.68 -4.52 10.19
CA MET A 119 1.55 -4.17 8.79
C MET A 119 2.65 -3.19 8.39
N LEU A 120 3.28 -3.45 7.25
CA LEU A 120 4.32 -2.60 6.68
C LEU A 120 3.86 -2.12 5.30
N CYS A 121 3.67 -0.81 5.17
CA CYS A 121 3.23 -0.13 3.95
C CYS A 121 4.32 0.82 3.47
N ILE A 122 4.84 0.58 2.26
CA ILE A 122 5.96 1.32 1.69
C ILE A 122 5.55 1.89 0.34
N ARG A 123 5.54 3.22 0.24
CA ARG A 123 5.27 3.97 -1.01
C ARG A 123 6.57 4.25 -1.74
N PHE A 124 7.08 3.26 -2.46
CA PHE A 124 8.36 3.34 -3.15
C PHE A 124 8.26 4.06 -4.51
N LYS A 125 9.34 4.72 -4.92
CA LYS A 125 9.49 5.29 -6.27
C LYS A 125 10.46 4.41 -7.08
N LEU A 126 10.03 3.95 -8.25
CA LEU A 126 10.89 3.23 -9.18
C LEU A 126 12.07 4.13 -9.62
N GLN A 127 13.27 3.57 -9.56
CA GLN A 127 14.50 4.15 -10.10
C GLN A 127 14.74 3.71 -11.54
N LYS A 128 14.41 2.44 -11.84
CA LYS A 128 14.43 1.88 -13.19
C LYS A 128 13.08 1.27 -13.53
N PRO A 129 12.72 1.19 -14.81
CA PRO A 129 11.46 0.60 -15.24
C PRO A 129 11.25 -0.79 -14.65
N TYR A 130 10.00 -1.09 -14.30
CA TYR A 130 9.59 -2.42 -13.89
C TYR A 130 9.05 -3.18 -15.10
N ILE A 131 9.54 -4.40 -15.29
CA ILE A 131 9.04 -5.32 -16.31
C ILE A 131 8.63 -6.63 -15.66
N SER A 132 7.64 -7.27 -16.22
CA SER A 132 7.24 -8.63 -15.89
C SER A 132 6.70 -9.31 -17.13
N LYS A 133 6.44 -10.61 -17.02
CA LYS A 133 5.80 -11.37 -18.09
C LYS A 133 4.35 -11.63 -17.69
N ASP A 134 3.43 -11.22 -18.54
CA ASP A 134 2.03 -11.63 -18.43
C ASP A 134 1.82 -13.07 -18.92
N GLU A 135 0.74 -13.70 -18.49
CA GLU A 135 0.38 -15.08 -18.84
C GLU A 135 -0.59 -15.15 -20.03
N ARG A 136 -0.70 -14.07 -20.82
CA ARG A 136 -1.57 -14.02 -21.99
C ARG A 136 -0.85 -14.56 -23.22
N ASP A 137 -1.34 -15.68 -23.76
CA ASP A 137 -0.77 -16.33 -24.94
C ASP A 137 -1.02 -15.52 -26.23
N PHE A 138 -2.22 -14.94 -26.38
CA PHE A 138 -2.60 -14.16 -27.56
C PHE A 138 -2.57 -12.67 -27.23
N TYR A 139 -1.36 -12.09 -27.28
CA TYR A 139 -1.12 -10.66 -27.13
C TYR A 139 -0.40 -10.10 -28.36
N LEU A 140 -0.58 -8.81 -28.66
CA LEU A 140 -0.02 -8.22 -29.88
C LEU A 140 1.51 -8.05 -29.80
N LEU A 141 2.06 -7.95 -28.58
CA LEU A 141 3.50 -7.99 -28.33
C LEU A 141 3.90 -9.31 -27.66
N ASP A 142 5.14 -9.72 -27.88
CA ASP A 142 5.70 -10.93 -27.27
C ASP A 142 5.95 -10.78 -25.76
N ASN A 143 6.20 -9.57 -25.28
CA ASN A 143 6.57 -9.29 -23.89
C ASN A 143 5.58 -8.31 -23.24
N PRO A 144 4.32 -8.73 -23.02
CA PRO A 144 3.37 -7.94 -22.23
C PRO A 144 3.78 -7.91 -20.76
N ILE A 145 3.51 -6.77 -20.12
CA ILE A 145 3.61 -6.65 -18.68
C ILE A 145 2.37 -7.25 -18.02
N ARG A 146 2.54 -7.84 -16.84
CA ARG A 146 1.42 -8.37 -16.06
C ARG A 146 0.44 -7.26 -15.70
N LYS A 147 -0.85 -7.49 -15.96
CA LYS A 147 -1.95 -6.54 -15.67
C LYS A 147 -3.05 -7.21 -14.85
N GLU A 148 -3.75 -6.42 -14.05
CA GLU A 148 -5.02 -6.81 -13.47
C GLU A 148 -6.04 -7.07 -14.59
N LYS A 149 -6.89 -8.09 -14.44
CA LYS A 149 -7.73 -8.62 -15.53
C LYS A 149 -8.85 -7.67 -15.95
N ILE A 150 -9.47 -6.94 -15.03
CA ILE A 150 -10.65 -6.10 -15.28
C ILE A 150 -10.22 -4.72 -15.77
N PHE A 151 -9.37 -4.03 -15.02
CA PHE A 151 -8.97 -2.64 -15.30
C PHE A 151 -7.79 -2.55 -16.25
N GLN A 152 -7.09 -3.67 -16.51
CA GLN A 152 -5.87 -3.70 -17.31
C GLN A 152 -4.76 -2.80 -16.74
N ALA A 153 -4.79 -2.53 -15.44
CA ALA A 153 -3.76 -1.79 -14.73
C ALA A 153 -2.52 -2.68 -14.53
N PRO A 154 -1.31 -2.22 -14.91
CA PRO A 154 -0.07 -2.95 -14.64
C PRO A 154 0.09 -3.26 -13.16
N MET A 155 0.57 -4.45 -12.84
CA MET A 155 0.68 -4.89 -11.44
C MET A 155 1.89 -5.75 -11.14
N VAL A 156 2.30 -5.74 -9.88
CA VAL A 156 3.15 -6.77 -9.28
C VAL A 156 2.24 -7.68 -8.47
N ALA A 157 2.22 -8.98 -8.83
CA ALA A 157 1.44 -9.96 -8.09
C ALA A 157 2.05 -10.23 -6.70
N ALA A 158 1.20 -10.59 -5.73
CA ALA A 158 1.63 -11.00 -4.40
C ALA A 158 2.69 -12.12 -4.41
N THR A 159 2.54 -13.09 -5.32
CA THR A 159 3.51 -14.18 -5.52
C THR A 159 4.85 -13.70 -6.06
N SER A 160 4.85 -12.66 -6.91
CA SER A 160 6.06 -12.02 -7.42
C SER A 160 6.82 -11.31 -6.31
N TRP A 161 6.12 -10.59 -5.42
CA TRP A 161 6.75 -9.99 -4.24
C TRP A 161 7.38 -11.03 -3.32
N LYS A 162 6.65 -12.10 -3.02
CA LYS A 162 7.16 -13.22 -2.22
C LYS A 162 8.43 -13.82 -2.84
N GLY A 163 8.44 -14.00 -4.16
CA GLY A 163 9.60 -14.51 -4.90
C GLY A 163 10.79 -13.56 -4.84
N ALA A 164 10.56 -12.26 -5.06
CA ALA A 164 11.60 -11.23 -5.01
C ALA A 164 12.23 -11.12 -3.61
N LEU A 165 11.40 -11.09 -2.56
CA LEU A 165 11.90 -11.03 -1.18
C LEU A 165 12.68 -12.29 -0.82
N ARG A 166 12.20 -13.49 -1.24
CA ARG A 166 12.95 -14.73 -1.05
C ARG A 166 14.33 -14.68 -1.69
N ALA A 167 14.41 -14.18 -2.94
CA ALA A 167 15.67 -14.06 -3.65
C ALA A 167 16.61 -13.06 -2.97
N ALA A 168 16.10 -11.93 -2.49
CA ALA A 168 16.88 -10.94 -1.75
C ALA A 168 17.43 -11.51 -0.43
N LEU A 169 16.58 -12.16 0.37
CA LEU A 169 16.98 -12.83 1.61
C LEU A 169 18.04 -13.90 1.36
N TRP A 170 17.92 -14.68 0.27
CA TRP A 170 18.94 -15.64 -0.12
C TRP A 170 20.30 -14.99 -0.36
N GLN A 171 20.33 -13.86 -1.06
CA GLN A 171 21.57 -13.14 -1.35
C GLN A 171 22.19 -12.52 -0.09
N LEU A 172 21.37 -12.13 0.88
CA LEU A 172 21.81 -11.65 2.21
C LEU A 172 22.31 -12.77 3.14
N GLY A 173 22.19 -14.04 2.73
CA GLY A 173 22.68 -15.18 3.52
C GLY A 173 21.60 -15.96 4.28
N TYR A 174 20.34 -15.55 4.21
CA TYR A 174 19.20 -16.34 4.71
C TYR A 174 18.87 -17.48 3.71
N LYS A 175 19.74 -18.50 3.69
CA LYS A 175 19.63 -19.66 2.80
C LYS A 175 18.42 -20.55 3.11
N GLU A 176 18.21 -21.59 2.32
CA GLU A 176 17.04 -22.49 2.31
C GLU A 176 16.60 -23.02 3.69
N ASN A 177 17.57 -23.32 4.56
CA ASN A 177 17.32 -23.87 5.89
C ASN A 177 17.32 -22.82 7.01
N ASN A 178 17.40 -21.53 6.66
CA ASN A 178 17.37 -20.46 7.64
C ASN A 178 15.97 -20.37 8.27
N GLU A 179 15.91 -20.47 9.60
CA GLU A 179 14.65 -20.50 10.33
C GLU A 179 13.82 -19.21 10.13
N ILE A 180 14.47 -18.04 10.07
CA ILE A 180 13.78 -16.76 9.86
C ILE A 180 13.14 -16.73 8.47
N ALA A 181 13.87 -17.13 7.42
CA ALA A 181 13.32 -17.18 6.06
C ALA A 181 12.12 -18.14 5.96
N ILE A 182 12.21 -19.30 6.63
CA ILE A 182 11.11 -20.27 6.72
C ILE A 182 9.92 -19.69 7.50
N ARG A 183 10.15 -19.00 8.63
CA ARG A 183 9.07 -18.35 9.38
C ARG A 183 8.38 -17.27 8.57
N LEU A 184 9.14 -16.41 7.90
CA LEU A 184 8.61 -15.31 7.09
C LEU A 184 7.85 -15.83 5.85
N LEU A 185 8.46 -16.71 5.06
CA LEU A 185 8.00 -17.04 3.70
C LEU A 185 7.41 -18.46 3.56
N GLY A 186 7.56 -19.30 4.58
CA GLY A 186 7.23 -20.71 4.52
C GLY A 186 8.29 -21.53 3.78
N ASN A 187 8.08 -22.84 3.80
CA ASN A 187 9.06 -23.80 3.27
C ASN A 187 9.30 -23.65 1.76
N PRO A 188 10.47 -24.12 1.27
CA PRO A 188 10.73 -24.29 -0.16
C PRO A 188 9.70 -25.19 -0.83
N ARG A 189 9.49 -25.02 -2.14
CA ARG A 189 8.51 -25.80 -2.92
C ARG A 189 8.80 -27.31 -2.89
N ASP A 190 10.07 -27.70 -2.84
CA ASP A 190 10.51 -29.09 -2.88
C ASP A 190 10.67 -29.72 -1.48
N SER A 191 10.15 -29.04 -0.44
CA SER A 191 10.16 -29.58 0.92
C SER A 191 8.97 -30.51 1.15
N ASP A 192 9.21 -31.67 1.76
CA ASP A 192 8.15 -32.57 2.23
C ASP A 192 7.29 -31.94 3.34
N LYS A 193 7.75 -30.85 3.95
CA LYS A 193 7.04 -30.12 5.00
C LYS A 193 6.25 -28.98 4.37
N HIS A 194 4.95 -28.89 4.69
CA HIS A 194 4.07 -27.81 4.23
C HIS A 194 3.78 -26.83 5.36
N ARG A 195 4.67 -25.84 5.55
CA ARG A 195 4.47 -24.75 6.52
C ARG A 195 4.20 -23.43 5.79
N ALA A 196 3.06 -22.81 6.09
CA ALA A 196 2.77 -21.45 5.65
C ALA A 196 3.74 -20.45 6.29
N GLY A 197 4.12 -19.41 5.55
CA GLY A 197 4.90 -18.30 6.08
C GLY A 197 4.01 -17.28 6.80
N ARG A 198 4.61 -16.55 7.74
CA ARG A 198 3.96 -15.50 8.55
C ARG A 198 3.66 -14.23 7.76
N LEU A 199 4.24 -14.06 6.57
CA LEU A 199 4.00 -12.91 5.70
C LEU A 199 2.91 -13.17 4.65
N TYR A 200 2.00 -12.21 4.58
CA TYR A 200 1.00 -12.05 3.54
C TYR A 200 1.37 -10.84 2.68
N PHE A 201 1.34 -11.03 1.36
CA PHE A 201 1.71 -10.02 0.37
C PHE A 201 0.46 -9.55 -0.35
N TYR A 202 0.34 -8.24 -0.53
CA TYR A 202 -0.72 -7.65 -1.36
C TYR A 202 -0.16 -7.27 -2.73
N PRO A 203 -1.00 -7.32 -3.79
CA PRO A 203 -0.58 -6.86 -5.11
C PRO A 203 -0.32 -5.35 -5.10
N THR A 204 0.62 -4.92 -5.93
CA THR A 204 0.88 -3.50 -6.20
C THR A 204 0.34 -3.16 -7.57
N PHE A 205 -0.38 -2.05 -7.69
CA PHE A 205 -0.92 -1.56 -8.96
C PHE A 205 -0.22 -0.27 -9.37
N PHE A 206 -0.04 -0.09 -10.67
CA PHE A 206 0.51 1.12 -11.27
C PHE A 206 -0.49 1.73 -12.24
N ASP A 207 -0.32 3.03 -12.44
CA ASP A 207 -1.22 3.86 -13.22
C ASP A 207 -0.59 4.29 -14.57
N LYS A 208 0.60 3.78 -14.89
CA LYS A 208 1.31 4.05 -16.14
C LYS A 208 1.83 2.78 -16.79
N ILE A 209 1.78 2.75 -18.12
CA ILE A 209 2.39 1.72 -18.95
C ILE A 209 3.24 2.38 -20.04
N GLY A 210 4.44 1.89 -20.25
CA GLY A 210 5.37 2.36 -21.26
C GLY A 210 5.91 1.22 -22.10
N LEU A 211 6.85 1.57 -22.97
CA LEU A 211 7.53 0.64 -23.86
C LEU A 211 9.04 0.78 -23.72
N GLU A 212 9.68 -0.34 -23.40
CA GLU A 212 11.12 -0.52 -23.44
C GLU A 212 11.54 -1.27 -24.70
N VAL A 213 12.67 -0.87 -25.28
CA VAL A 213 13.20 -1.47 -26.49
C VAL A 213 14.63 -1.94 -26.26
N LEU A 214 14.83 -3.26 -26.32
CA LEU A 214 16.15 -3.86 -26.24
C LEU A 214 16.61 -4.23 -27.64
N ASN A 215 17.73 -3.70 -28.09
CA ASN A 215 18.32 -4.07 -29.38
C ASN A 215 19.61 -4.87 -29.14
N PRO A 216 19.61 -6.20 -29.25
CA PRO A 216 20.82 -7.01 -29.11
C PRO A 216 21.77 -6.74 -30.28
N HIS A 217 22.96 -6.25 -29.98
CA HIS A 217 24.01 -6.02 -30.96
C HIS A 217 24.98 -7.21 -31.01
N SER A 218 25.42 -7.55 -32.22
CA SER A 218 26.54 -8.48 -32.42
C SER A 218 27.80 -7.92 -31.77
N ARG A 219 28.57 -8.78 -31.11
CA ARG A 219 29.89 -8.39 -30.57
C ARG A 219 30.94 -8.21 -31.68
N GLU A 220 30.75 -8.86 -32.83
CA GLU A 220 31.70 -8.82 -33.93
C GLU A 220 31.45 -7.62 -34.85
N THR A 221 30.19 -7.39 -35.23
CA THR A 221 29.84 -6.35 -36.21
C THR A 221 29.35 -5.05 -35.59
N GLY A 222 28.95 -5.06 -34.31
CA GLY A 222 28.30 -3.93 -33.64
C GLY A 222 26.89 -3.61 -34.18
N VAL A 223 26.38 -4.39 -35.13
CA VAL A 223 25.05 -4.21 -35.74
C VAL A 223 24.02 -5.09 -35.02
N GLY A 224 22.77 -4.63 -34.97
CA GLY A 224 21.67 -5.41 -34.39
C GLY A 224 21.40 -6.67 -35.21
N GLU A 225 21.45 -7.85 -34.58
CA GLU A 225 21.30 -9.13 -35.31
C GLU A 225 19.84 -9.57 -35.46
N ARG A 226 18.98 -9.23 -34.48
CA ARG A 226 17.63 -9.80 -34.35
C ARG A 226 16.52 -8.75 -34.31
N GLY A 227 16.84 -7.51 -34.65
CA GLY A 227 15.92 -6.38 -34.55
C GLY A 227 15.57 -5.98 -33.10
N PRO A 228 14.75 -4.93 -32.94
CA PRO A 228 14.34 -4.44 -31.63
C PRO A 228 13.38 -5.41 -30.92
N ILE A 229 13.69 -5.78 -29.68
CA ILE A 229 12.81 -6.53 -28.79
C ILE A 229 11.98 -5.52 -27.99
N LEU A 230 10.68 -5.53 -28.26
CA LEU A 230 9.70 -4.67 -27.62
C LEU A 230 9.23 -5.30 -26.29
N MET A 231 9.25 -4.53 -25.22
CA MET A 231 8.82 -4.95 -23.89
C MET A 231 7.94 -3.90 -23.25
N GLU A 232 6.72 -4.28 -22.87
CA GLU A 232 5.93 -3.39 -22.02
C GLU A 232 6.58 -3.27 -20.65
N CYS A 233 6.55 -2.05 -20.11
CA CYS A 233 7.08 -1.76 -18.78
C CYS A 233 6.11 -0.88 -17.99
N VAL A 234 6.29 -0.83 -16.68
CA VAL A 234 5.95 0.37 -15.91
C VAL A 234 7.19 1.26 -15.97
N PRO A 235 7.10 2.48 -16.53
CA PRO A 235 8.20 3.43 -16.54
C PRO A 235 8.46 3.97 -15.12
N GLU A 236 9.18 5.07 -14.97
CA GLU A 236 9.30 5.70 -13.65
C GLU A 236 7.91 6.03 -13.07
N GLY A 237 7.64 5.50 -11.87
CA GLY A 237 6.34 5.56 -11.24
C GLY A 237 6.41 5.26 -9.74
N VAL A 238 5.28 5.43 -9.07
CA VAL A 238 5.13 5.16 -7.63
C VAL A 238 4.32 3.89 -7.45
N GLY A 239 4.79 3.01 -6.58
CA GLY A 239 4.07 1.80 -6.18
C GLY A 239 3.95 1.71 -4.67
N THR A 240 2.99 0.92 -4.20
CA THR A 240 2.82 0.60 -2.78
C THR A 240 3.09 -0.87 -2.54
N LEU A 241 4.13 -1.19 -1.78
CA LEU A 241 4.37 -2.51 -1.22
C LEU A 241 3.66 -2.59 0.13
N LEU A 242 2.70 -3.50 0.25
CA LEU A 242 1.95 -3.74 1.48
C LEU A 242 2.13 -5.18 1.94
N LEU A 243 2.57 -5.32 3.19
CA LEU A 243 2.84 -6.61 3.84
C LEU A 243 2.05 -6.68 5.15
N LEU A 244 1.47 -7.86 5.43
CA LEU A 244 0.89 -8.19 6.72
C LEU A 244 1.68 -9.35 7.32
N TYR A 245 2.13 -9.19 8.55
CA TYR A 245 2.78 -10.23 9.35
C TYR A 245 1.84 -10.74 10.44
N VAL A 246 1.70 -12.07 10.53
CA VAL A 246 0.91 -12.72 11.58
C VAL A 246 1.76 -13.75 12.31
N PRO A 247 2.03 -13.59 13.62
CA PRO A 247 2.92 -14.45 14.39
C PRO A 247 2.20 -15.74 14.84
N PHE A 248 1.89 -16.62 13.89
CA PHE A 248 1.42 -17.96 14.26
C PHE A 248 2.59 -18.88 14.63
N GLY A 249 2.36 -19.71 15.64
CA GLY A 249 3.37 -20.59 16.25
C GLY A 249 2.71 -21.66 17.12
N PRO A 250 3.51 -22.47 17.83
CA PRO A 250 2.99 -23.48 18.76
C PRO A 250 2.11 -22.82 19.83
N VAL A 251 0.96 -23.44 20.13
CA VAL A 251 -0.02 -22.92 21.12
C VAL A 251 0.61 -22.70 22.50
N LYS A 252 1.63 -23.50 22.86
CA LYS A 252 2.31 -23.46 24.16
C LYS A 252 3.60 -22.62 24.19
N GLN A 253 3.88 -21.84 23.14
CA GLN A 253 5.06 -20.99 23.11
C GLN A 253 4.94 -19.85 24.14
N LYS A 254 6.01 -19.60 24.89
CA LYS A 254 6.04 -18.49 25.86
C LYS A 254 5.97 -17.16 25.11
N GLU A 255 5.27 -16.19 25.68
CA GLU A 255 5.12 -14.85 25.09
C GLU A 255 6.48 -14.19 24.82
N ASN A 256 7.44 -14.35 25.73
CA ASN A 256 8.79 -13.78 25.62
C ASN A 256 9.56 -14.36 24.41
N GLU A 257 9.46 -15.67 24.18
CA GLU A 257 10.05 -16.33 23.01
C GLU A 257 9.37 -15.85 21.72
N ARG A 258 8.05 -15.68 21.73
CA ARG A 258 7.29 -15.17 20.60
C ARG A 258 7.72 -13.74 20.26
N ARG A 259 7.82 -12.84 21.23
CA ARG A 259 8.29 -11.46 21.05
C ARG A 259 9.70 -11.42 20.46
N ALA A 260 10.60 -12.27 20.94
CA ALA A 260 11.95 -12.39 20.40
C ALA A 260 11.97 -12.87 18.94
N GLU A 261 11.13 -13.83 18.57
CA GLU A 261 10.97 -14.25 17.17
C GLU A 261 10.42 -13.12 16.30
N VAL A 262 9.39 -12.40 16.75
CA VAL A 262 8.81 -11.26 16.00
C VAL A 262 9.85 -10.17 15.79
N ALA A 263 10.67 -9.87 16.80
CA ALA A 263 11.77 -8.92 16.70
C ALA A 263 12.80 -9.33 15.63
N GLN A 264 13.24 -10.59 15.63
CA GLN A 264 14.17 -11.12 14.62
C GLN A 264 13.56 -11.11 13.21
N ASP A 265 12.28 -11.52 13.11
CA ASP A 265 11.55 -11.57 11.86
C ASP A 265 11.38 -10.16 11.26
N LEU A 266 11.10 -9.15 12.10
CA LEU A 266 10.96 -7.75 11.69
C LEU A 266 12.30 -7.15 11.18
N GLU A 267 13.40 -7.41 11.88
CA GLU A 267 14.74 -6.95 11.45
C GLU A 267 15.14 -7.55 10.10
N ALA A 268 15.02 -8.87 9.96
CA ALA A 268 15.34 -9.57 8.72
C ALA A 268 14.42 -9.16 7.57
N LEU A 269 13.13 -8.93 7.85
CA LEU A 269 12.19 -8.41 6.87
C LEU A 269 12.61 -7.02 6.39
N ALA A 270 12.93 -6.10 7.30
CA ALA A 270 13.30 -4.73 6.94
C ALA A 270 14.59 -4.70 6.11
N GLU A 271 15.60 -5.50 6.48
CA GLU A 271 16.83 -5.66 5.72
C GLU A 271 16.57 -6.26 4.33
N GLY A 272 15.78 -7.35 4.28
CA GLY A 272 15.40 -8.02 3.04
C GLY A 272 14.63 -7.11 2.08
N VAL A 273 13.68 -6.33 2.59
CA VAL A 273 12.89 -5.38 1.79
C VAL A 273 13.75 -4.24 1.28
N GLN A 274 14.63 -3.67 2.12
CA GLN A 274 15.56 -2.62 1.67
C GLN A 274 16.42 -3.15 0.52
N ALA A 275 17.09 -4.29 0.71
CA ALA A 275 17.97 -4.86 -0.31
C ALA A 275 17.21 -5.29 -1.58
N MET A 276 16.00 -5.84 -1.45
CA MET A 276 15.12 -6.17 -2.57
C MET A 276 14.81 -4.93 -3.41
N LEU A 277 14.47 -3.80 -2.78
CA LEU A 277 14.07 -2.59 -3.50
C LEU A 277 15.27 -1.80 -4.05
N THR A 278 16.38 -1.70 -3.32
CA THR A 278 17.51 -0.82 -3.73
C THR A 278 18.60 -1.53 -4.51
N THR A 279 18.85 -2.81 -4.24
CA THR A 279 20.06 -3.50 -4.70
C THR A 279 19.75 -4.57 -5.74
N TYR A 280 18.77 -5.43 -5.47
CA TYR A 280 18.48 -6.59 -6.32
C TYR A 280 17.38 -6.32 -7.34
N GLY A 281 16.41 -5.47 -7.01
CA GLY A 281 15.23 -5.22 -7.84
C GLY A 281 14.21 -6.37 -7.83
N PHE A 282 13.10 -6.15 -8.52
CA PHE A 282 12.01 -7.13 -8.64
C PHE A 282 11.47 -7.21 -10.08
N GLY A 283 10.92 -8.37 -10.45
CA GLY A 283 10.38 -8.61 -11.79
C GLY A 283 11.37 -9.28 -12.74
N GLY A 284 11.33 -8.89 -14.02
CA GLY A 284 12.18 -9.40 -15.09
C GLY A 284 13.46 -8.58 -15.28
N LYS A 285 14.48 -9.20 -15.88
CA LYS A 285 15.78 -8.57 -16.23
C LYS A 285 16.45 -7.78 -15.09
N ILE A 286 16.28 -8.24 -13.85
CA ILE A 286 16.89 -7.64 -12.65
C ILE A 286 18.43 -7.52 -12.73
N SER A 287 19.10 -8.42 -13.47
CA SER A 287 20.55 -8.34 -13.70
C SER A 287 20.99 -7.11 -14.50
N SER A 288 20.07 -6.46 -15.23
CA SER A 288 20.29 -5.16 -15.90
C SER A 288 19.79 -3.97 -15.06
N GLY A 289 19.37 -4.23 -13.82
CA GLY A 289 18.88 -3.26 -12.84
C GLY A 289 17.39 -2.91 -12.99
N PHE A 290 16.61 -3.64 -13.78
CA PHE A 290 15.16 -3.39 -13.86
C PHE A 290 14.48 -3.62 -12.52
N GLY A 291 13.43 -2.84 -12.24
CA GLY A 291 12.64 -2.94 -11.03
C GLY A 291 13.38 -2.56 -9.74
N THR A 292 14.40 -1.70 -9.80
CA THR A 292 14.96 -1.06 -8.60
C THR A 292 14.18 0.20 -8.22
N ALA A 293 14.24 0.58 -6.96
CA ALA A 293 13.59 1.75 -6.37
C ALA A 293 14.60 2.63 -5.62
N TYR A 294 14.26 3.91 -5.48
CA TYR A 294 15.03 4.84 -4.66
C TYR A 294 14.89 4.53 -3.16
N ASP A 295 15.93 4.82 -2.39
CA ASP A 295 15.88 4.76 -0.92
C ASP A 295 14.90 5.80 -0.36
N LYS A 296 14.86 7.01 -0.93
CA LYS A 296 13.87 8.04 -0.62
C LYS A 296 12.50 7.65 -1.18
N LEU A 297 11.50 7.62 -0.31
CA LEU A 297 10.14 7.20 -0.64
C LEU A 297 9.34 8.34 -1.27
N ALA A 298 8.30 7.96 -2.02
CA ALA A 298 7.45 8.91 -2.76
C ALA A 298 6.49 9.70 -1.85
N GLY A 299 6.31 9.24 -0.61
CA GLY A 299 5.44 9.84 0.39
C GLY A 299 5.55 9.08 1.70
N GLU A 300 4.67 9.44 2.63
CA GLU A 300 4.64 8.85 3.96
C GLU A 300 4.35 7.34 3.89
N SER A 301 5.26 6.56 4.47
CA SER A 301 5.17 5.11 4.59
C SER A 301 5.02 4.75 6.08
N LYS A 302 4.42 3.60 6.36
CA LYS A 302 3.89 3.29 7.70
C LYS A 302 4.27 1.89 8.16
N LEU A 303 4.58 1.78 9.44
CA LEU A 303 4.67 0.53 10.19
C LEU A 303 3.64 0.60 11.32
N ALA A 304 2.70 -0.34 11.39
CA ALA A 304 1.79 -0.43 12.51
C ALA A 304 1.89 -1.82 13.16
N LEU A 305 2.02 -1.86 14.48
CA LEU A 305 2.18 -3.06 15.28
C LEU A 305 1.08 -3.11 16.35
N ARG A 306 0.40 -4.24 16.45
CA ARG A 306 -0.52 -4.53 17.54
C ARG A 306 0.25 -5.14 18.71
N ALA A 307 0.83 -4.30 19.57
CA ALA A 307 1.54 -4.75 20.76
C ALA A 307 1.56 -3.64 21.83
N GLU A 308 1.58 -4.05 23.09
CA GLU A 308 2.02 -3.20 24.19
C GLU A 308 3.54 -3.13 24.16
N LEU A 309 4.05 -1.93 23.95
CA LEU A 309 5.46 -1.60 24.02
C LEU A 309 5.70 -0.70 25.25
N PRO A 310 6.85 -0.79 25.92
CA PRO A 310 7.19 0.15 26.98
C PRO A 310 7.21 1.55 26.36
N ASP A 311 6.64 2.54 27.04
CA ASP A 311 6.79 3.94 26.64
C ASP A 311 8.27 4.27 26.52
N GLU A 312 8.63 5.12 25.55
CA GLU A 312 9.95 5.74 25.57
C GLU A 312 10.15 6.36 26.95
N ALA A 313 11.18 5.92 27.67
CA ALA A 313 11.75 6.71 28.74
C ALA A 313 12.21 8.02 28.10
N THR A 314 11.31 9.00 28.09
CA THR A 314 11.59 10.35 27.63
C THR A 314 12.72 10.84 28.54
N PRO A 315 13.90 11.25 28.03
CA PRO A 315 14.81 12.00 28.86
C PRO A 315 14.03 13.23 29.33
N ALA A 316 13.93 13.37 30.66
CA ALA A 316 13.22 14.45 31.34
C ALA A 316 13.59 15.80 30.71
N THR A 317 12.80 16.20 29.73
CA THR A 317 12.86 17.53 29.14
C THR A 317 11.83 18.31 29.91
N THR A 318 12.29 18.97 30.95
CA THR A 318 11.63 20.14 31.52
C THR A 318 11.24 21.06 30.36
N SER A 319 9.95 21.08 30.03
CA SER A 319 9.33 22.14 29.26
C SER A 319 8.28 22.82 30.15
N PRO A 320 8.12 24.14 30.03
CA PRO A 320 7.53 24.96 31.06
C PRO A 320 6.01 24.84 31.07
N GLU A 321 5.45 24.90 32.28
CA GLU A 321 4.02 25.07 32.53
C GLU A 321 3.46 26.23 31.67
N THR A 322 2.53 25.91 30.78
CA THR A 322 1.56 26.87 30.27
C THR A 322 0.18 26.28 30.54
N GLY A 323 -0.37 26.69 31.68
CA GLY A 323 -1.74 26.34 32.06
C GLY A 323 -2.75 27.15 31.25
N GLN A 324 -3.78 26.47 30.75
CA GLN A 324 -5.14 26.99 30.60
C GLN A 324 -6.16 25.85 30.80
N PRO A 325 -7.37 26.14 31.28
CA PRO A 325 -8.06 25.30 32.26
C PRO A 325 -9.08 24.33 31.66
N THR A 326 -9.03 23.07 32.10
CA THR A 326 -10.08 22.07 31.87
C THR A 326 -11.35 22.47 32.65
N PRO A 327 -12.55 22.50 32.04
CA PRO A 327 -13.78 22.78 32.78
C PRO A 327 -14.04 21.65 33.79
N ALA A 328 -14.06 22.00 35.07
CA ALA A 328 -14.31 21.06 36.16
C ALA A 328 -15.71 20.45 36.04
N LEU A 329 -15.78 19.12 35.89
CA LEU A 329 -17.03 18.36 35.95
C LEU A 329 -17.78 18.66 37.26
N PRO A 330 -19.11 18.89 37.22
CA PRO A 330 -19.89 19.11 38.43
C PRO A 330 -19.82 17.91 39.37
N ARG A 331 -19.65 18.15 40.68
CA ARG A 331 -19.47 17.12 41.73
C ARG A 331 -20.54 16.01 41.80
N TYR A 332 -21.70 16.20 41.17
CA TYR A 332 -22.76 15.18 41.13
C TYR A 332 -22.62 14.19 39.95
N LEU A 333 -21.59 14.32 39.11
CA LEU A 333 -21.28 13.45 37.98
C LEU A 333 -19.89 12.82 38.13
N VAL A 334 -19.78 11.54 37.79
CA VAL A 334 -18.49 10.83 37.64
C VAL A 334 -18.02 10.91 36.18
N SER A 335 -18.95 10.96 35.24
CA SER A 335 -18.73 11.24 33.82
C SER A 335 -19.93 12.02 33.26
N THR A 336 -19.84 12.53 32.03
CA THR A 336 -20.94 13.29 31.39
C THR A 336 -22.25 12.52 31.29
N THR A 337 -22.22 11.18 31.41
CA THR A 337 -23.37 10.29 31.28
C THR A 337 -23.65 9.48 32.56
N GLN A 338 -22.92 9.71 33.65
CA GLN A 338 -23.04 8.90 34.87
C GLN A 338 -23.13 9.76 36.14
N LEU A 339 -24.24 9.60 36.85
CA LEU A 339 -24.47 10.21 38.16
C LEU A 339 -23.53 9.60 39.22
N HIS A 340 -23.09 10.43 40.15
CA HIS A 340 -22.21 9.98 41.22
C HIS A 340 -22.92 8.96 42.14
N PRO A 341 -22.25 7.84 42.53
CA PRO A 341 -22.85 6.74 43.29
C PRO A 341 -23.56 7.14 44.59
N ASP A 342 -23.11 8.24 45.21
CA ASP A 342 -23.73 8.79 46.41
C ASP A 342 -25.21 9.14 46.21
N PHE A 343 -25.63 9.48 44.99
CA PHE A 343 -27.01 9.82 44.64
C PHE A 343 -27.83 8.63 44.13
N CYS A 344 -27.21 7.47 43.89
CA CYS A 344 -27.86 6.28 43.36
C CYS A 344 -28.20 5.26 44.47
N GLN A 345 -29.34 4.61 44.34
CA GLN A 345 -29.76 3.44 45.12
C GLN A 345 -29.14 2.16 44.52
N PRO A 346 -29.12 1.03 45.27
CA PRO A 346 -28.59 -0.24 44.78
C PRO A 346 -29.34 -0.80 43.55
N ASP A 347 -30.59 -0.38 43.35
CA ASP A 347 -31.44 -0.73 42.21
C ASP A 347 -31.21 0.16 40.97
N GLY A 348 -30.26 1.09 41.04
CA GLY A 348 -29.95 2.03 39.97
C GLY A 348 -30.83 3.29 39.96
N GLY A 349 -31.82 3.42 40.84
CA GLY A 349 -32.66 4.61 40.94
C GLY A 349 -32.02 5.78 41.70
N LEU A 350 -32.56 7.00 41.56
CA LEU A 350 -32.12 8.14 42.37
C LEU A 350 -32.59 7.98 43.84
N LYS A 351 -31.70 8.22 44.82
CA LYS A 351 -32.04 8.28 46.25
C LYS A 351 -33.01 9.42 46.54
N LEU A 352 -33.91 9.25 47.51
CA LEU A 352 -34.76 10.33 48.03
C LEU A 352 -33.93 11.35 48.84
N GLU A 353 -34.37 12.61 48.90
CA GLU A 353 -33.63 13.70 49.60
C GLU A 353 -33.34 13.34 51.07
N ALA A 354 -34.32 12.73 51.74
CA ALA A 354 -34.17 12.24 53.12
C ALA A 354 -33.08 11.16 53.27
N GLN A 355 -32.93 10.27 52.28
CA GLN A 355 -31.90 9.23 52.29
C GLN A 355 -30.50 9.80 52.01
N TYR A 356 -30.42 10.82 51.14
CA TYR A 356 -29.18 11.55 50.90
C TYR A 356 -28.74 12.36 52.13
N GLN A 357 -29.69 12.97 52.84
CA GLN A 357 -29.42 13.66 54.10
C GLN A 357 -28.81 12.71 55.16
N VAL A 358 -29.39 11.52 55.35
CA VAL A 358 -28.83 10.50 56.26
C VAL A 358 -27.41 10.08 55.85
N LEU A 359 -27.12 9.99 54.55
CA LEU A 359 -25.79 9.65 54.04
C LEU A 359 -24.75 10.74 54.36
N VAL A 360 -25.10 12.02 54.19
CA VAL A 360 -24.22 13.15 54.55
C VAL A 360 -23.96 13.18 56.07
N GLU A 361 -25.02 12.97 56.86
CA GLU A 361 -24.93 12.94 58.32
C GLU A 361 -24.14 11.73 58.85
N SER A 362 -24.25 10.56 58.19
CA SER A 362 -23.46 9.36 58.51
C SER A 362 -21.95 9.53 58.26
N ARG A 363 -21.57 10.48 57.39
CA ARG A 363 -20.16 10.84 57.12
C ARG A 363 -19.64 11.91 58.09
N GLY A 364 -20.40 12.21 59.14
CA GLY A 364 -20.05 13.22 60.16
C GLY A 364 -20.20 14.66 59.68
N GLN A 365 -20.88 14.91 58.56
CA GLN A 365 -21.12 16.24 58.01
C GLN A 365 -22.54 16.70 58.34
N LYS A 366 -22.71 17.96 58.77
CA LYS A 366 -24.06 18.53 58.93
C LYS A 366 -24.64 18.83 57.56
N TYR A 367 -25.89 18.42 57.32
CA TYR A 367 -26.58 18.71 56.07
C TYR A 367 -26.79 20.22 55.90
N THR A 368 -26.16 20.81 54.88
CA THR A 368 -26.17 22.27 54.66
C THR A 368 -27.01 22.68 53.44
N LYS A 369 -27.21 24.00 53.30
CA LYS A 369 -27.85 24.61 52.12
C LYS A 369 -27.14 24.25 50.80
N ASN A 370 -25.83 24.03 50.83
CA ASN A 370 -25.05 23.64 49.64
C ASN A 370 -25.33 22.19 49.22
N ASP A 371 -25.47 21.27 50.18
CA ASP A 371 -25.79 19.86 49.92
C ASP A 371 -27.21 19.70 49.36
N ARG A 372 -28.14 20.53 49.85
CA ARG A 372 -29.49 20.62 49.30
C ARG A 372 -29.51 21.12 47.85
N GLN A 373 -28.69 22.12 47.52
CA GLN A 373 -28.54 22.60 46.13
C GLN A 373 -27.85 21.57 45.23
N LEU A 374 -26.87 20.83 45.74
CA LEU A 374 -26.18 19.77 45.01
C LEU A 374 -27.14 18.62 44.67
N TYR A 375 -27.94 18.19 45.65
CA TYR A 375 -28.99 17.18 45.45
C TYR A 375 -30.07 17.65 44.47
N ALA A 376 -30.51 18.91 44.55
CA ALA A 376 -31.47 19.47 43.59
C ALA A 376 -30.94 19.45 42.14
N LYS A 377 -29.65 19.73 41.95
CA LYS A 377 -28.98 19.63 40.63
C LYS A 377 -28.90 18.18 40.14
N ALA A 378 -28.49 17.24 40.99
CA ALA A 378 -28.49 15.81 40.69
C ALA A 378 -29.89 15.30 40.29
N LYS A 379 -30.93 15.71 41.03
CA LYS A 379 -32.33 15.38 40.74
C LYS A 379 -32.81 15.94 39.40
N SER A 380 -32.42 17.18 39.06
CA SER A 380 -32.75 17.77 37.76
C SER A 380 -32.05 17.07 36.60
N TRP A 381 -30.79 16.64 36.79
CA TRP A 381 -30.05 15.86 35.80
C TRP A 381 -30.67 14.47 35.61
N TRP A 382 -31.01 13.78 36.71
CA TRP A 382 -31.68 12.48 36.67
C TRP A 382 -33.05 12.53 35.98
N ALA A 383 -33.83 13.59 36.21
CA ALA A 383 -35.11 13.80 35.54
C ALA A 383 -34.96 14.07 34.02
N ARG A 384 -33.80 14.58 33.59
CA ARG A 384 -33.54 14.92 32.18
C ARG A 384 -32.88 13.77 31.40
N GLU A 385 -31.96 13.04 32.04
CA GLU A 385 -31.09 12.07 31.36
C GLU A 385 -31.11 10.67 32.01
N GLY A 386 -31.56 10.53 33.26
CA GLY A 386 -31.58 9.26 33.99
C GLY A 386 -32.77 8.34 33.68
N GLN A 387 -33.74 8.77 32.87
CA GLN A 387 -34.90 7.94 32.47
C GLN A 387 -34.69 7.16 31.16
N GLN A 388 -33.54 7.29 30.50
CA GLN A 388 -33.12 6.34 29.48
C GLN A 388 -32.09 5.42 30.14
N PRO A 389 -32.45 4.20 30.63
CA PRO A 389 -32.79 3.10 29.73
C PRO A 389 -33.66 1.95 30.33
N ALA A 390 -34.69 1.47 29.63
CA ALA A 390 -35.33 0.18 29.95
C ALA A 390 -35.70 -0.69 28.73
N GLU A 391 -35.83 -0.11 27.53
CA GLU A 391 -36.18 -0.88 26.33
C GLU A 391 -34.98 -1.54 25.62
N ALA A 392 -33.74 -1.09 25.87
CA ALA A 392 -32.54 -1.67 25.25
C ALA A 392 -32.03 -2.96 25.92
N ALA A 393 -32.52 -3.30 27.12
CA ALA A 393 -32.05 -4.46 27.88
C ALA A 393 -32.85 -5.75 27.60
N ILE A 394 -34.08 -5.66 27.07
CA ILE A 394 -34.99 -6.81 26.92
C ILE A 394 -34.88 -7.48 25.53
N GLN A 395 -34.29 -6.82 24.53
CA GLN A 395 -34.03 -7.44 23.21
C GLN A 395 -32.64 -8.10 23.08
N LYS A 396 -31.79 -8.02 24.10
CA LYS A 396 -30.42 -8.56 24.05
C LYS A 396 -30.26 -9.94 24.71
N SER A 397 -31.32 -10.52 25.27
CA SER A 397 -31.22 -11.77 26.06
C SER A 397 -31.52 -13.06 25.30
N GLU A 398 -31.84 -13.05 24.00
CA GLU A 398 -32.08 -14.29 23.22
C GLU A 398 -31.20 -14.48 21.97
N SER A 399 -30.20 -13.62 21.75
CA SER A 399 -29.30 -13.78 20.60
C SER A 399 -27.90 -13.25 20.91
N GLU A 400 -27.10 -14.02 21.66
CA GLU A 400 -25.64 -14.06 21.52
C GLU A 400 -25.07 -15.11 22.49
N ALA A 401 -24.73 -16.29 21.95
CA ALA A 401 -23.65 -17.07 22.53
C ALA A 401 -22.36 -16.29 22.25
N ASP A 402 -21.83 -15.69 23.31
CA ASP A 402 -20.69 -14.78 23.38
C ASP A 402 -19.41 -15.38 22.74
N PRO A 403 -18.86 -14.85 21.63
CA PRO A 403 -17.46 -15.04 21.31
C PRO A 403 -16.66 -13.99 22.07
N ALA A 404 -15.95 -14.44 23.11
CA ALA A 404 -14.96 -13.73 23.93
C ALA A 404 -14.62 -12.29 23.50
N ALA A 405 -14.88 -11.35 24.41
CA ALA A 405 -14.46 -9.94 24.34
C ALA A 405 -13.05 -9.79 23.75
N ILE A 406 -12.96 -9.09 22.61
CA ILE A 406 -11.69 -8.74 21.97
C ILE A 406 -10.92 -7.81 22.92
N GLU A 407 -9.86 -8.31 23.54
CA GLU A 407 -8.88 -7.49 24.27
C GLU A 407 -8.40 -6.35 23.36
N THR A 408 -8.65 -5.11 23.78
CA THR A 408 -8.26 -3.89 23.06
C THR A 408 -6.80 -3.55 23.34
N LEU A 409 -5.89 -4.43 22.91
CA LEU A 409 -4.46 -4.12 22.89
C LEU A 409 -4.19 -2.88 22.03
N SER A 410 -3.31 -1.99 22.51
CA SER A 410 -2.92 -0.78 21.81
C SER A 410 -2.22 -1.08 20.47
N VAL A 411 -2.55 -0.31 19.43
CA VAL A 411 -1.82 -0.30 18.17
C VAL A 411 -0.85 0.86 18.19
N SER A 412 0.44 0.57 18.01
CA SER A 412 1.48 1.58 17.80
C SER A 412 1.68 1.77 16.30
N GLU A 413 1.69 3.02 15.84
CA GLU A 413 1.91 3.38 14.43
C GLU A 413 3.11 4.33 14.33
N TRP A 414 3.98 4.07 13.37
CA TRP A 414 5.14 4.91 13.05
C TRP A 414 5.17 5.21 11.57
N THR A 415 5.74 6.36 11.23
CA THR A 415 5.92 6.82 9.86
C THR A 415 7.40 6.94 9.54
N PHE A 416 7.74 6.77 8.27
CA PHE A 416 9.10 6.91 7.76
C PHE A 416 9.10 7.39 6.31
N SER A 417 10.21 8.00 5.90
CA SER A 417 10.37 8.66 4.59
C SER A 417 11.46 8.05 3.71
N SER A 418 12.27 7.14 4.27
CA SER A 418 13.28 6.37 3.53
C SER A 418 13.33 4.90 3.95
N LEU A 419 13.87 4.04 3.08
CA LEU A 419 14.11 2.62 3.40
C LEU A 419 15.19 2.45 4.49
N SER A 420 16.14 3.38 4.55
CA SER A 420 17.13 3.43 5.62
C SER A 420 16.50 3.78 6.98
N GLU A 421 15.59 4.76 7.03
CA GLU A 421 14.78 5.07 8.23
C GLU A 421 13.91 3.88 8.65
N MET A 422 13.26 3.20 7.69
CA MET A 422 12.47 1.99 7.95
C MET A 422 13.32 0.92 8.66
N ARG A 423 14.56 0.69 8.22
CA ARG A 423 15.45 -0.29 8.84
C ARG A 423 15.84 0.11 10.26
N ALA A 424 16.17 1.37 10.49
CA ALA A 424 16.49 1.88 11.83
C ALA A 424 15.29 1.78 12.78
N LEU A 425 14.09 2.13 12.28
CA LEU A 425 12.83 1.98 13.01
C LEU A 425 12.54 0.52 13.36
N ALA A 426 12.70 -0.39 12.40
CA ALA A 426 12.51 -1.83 12.64
C ALA A 426 13.44 -2.36 13.74
N GLN A 427 14.70 -1.91 13.77
CA GLN A 427 15.66 -2.26 14.82
C GLN A 427 15.26 -1.71 16.20
N SER A 428 14.80 -0.44 16.25
CA SER A 428 14.31 0.17 17.49
C SER A 428 13.08 -0.55 18.05
N VAL A 429 12.10 -0.85 17.19
CA VAL A 429 10.89 -1.61 17.58
C VAL A 429 11.25 -3.03 18.00
N ALA A 430 12.17 -3.70 17.30
CA ALA A 430 12.66 -5.02 17.66
C ALA A 430 13.38 -5.04 19.02
N ALA A 431 14.15 -4.01 19.35
CA ALA A 431 14.77 -3.87 20.67
C ALA A 431 13.70 -3.77 21.79
N ARG A 432 12.69 -2.91 21.62
CA ARG A 432 11.58 -2.76 22.57
C ARG A 432 10.78 -4.03 22.76
N LEU A 433 10.58 -4.81 21.69
CA LEU A 433 9.91 -6.12 21.77
C LEU A 433 10.70 -7.12 22.65
N ARG A 434 12.03 -7.05 22.63
CA ARG A 434 12.89 -7.89 23.47
C ARG A 434 12.92 -7.43 24.93
N GLU A 435 12.88 -6.13 25.19
CA GLU A 435 12.90 -5.59 26.57
C GLU A 435 11.68 -6.04 27.39
N VAL A 436 10.48 -6.04 26.79
CA VAL A 436 9.28 -6.58 27.47
C VAL A 436 9.40 -8.09 27.74
N SER A 437 10.28 -8.79 27.02
CA SER A 437 10.52 -10.21 27.24
C SER A 437 11.43 -10.50 28.44
N GLU A 438 12.11 -9.48 28.96
CA GLU A 438 13.03 -9.59 30.10
C GLU A 438 12.41 -9.09 31.42
N ALA A 439 11.35 -8.29 31.34
CA ALA A 439 10.50 -7.85 32.46
C ALA A 439 9.43 -8.91 32.80
#